data_AF-A0A1Y4WHS6-F1
#
_entry.id   AF-A0A1Y4WHS6-F1
#
_cell.length_a   1.000
_cell.length_b   1.000
_cell.length_c   1.000
_cell.angle_alpha   90.00
_cell.angle_beta   90.00
_cell.angle_gamma   90.00
#
_symmetry.space_group_name_H-M   'P 1'
#
loop_
_entity.id
_entity.type
_entity.pdbx_description
1 polymer ?
#
loop_
_entity_poly.entity_id
_entity_poly.type
_entity_poly.pdbx_seq_one_letter_code
_entity_poly.pdbx_strand_id
1 'polypeptide(L)' 'MPVSKAQQKATNKYITSNYDRINLTVAKGRKAAIQAHAAARGESVNAFIGRAIEEAMERDKGECANA' A
#
# COMPACT_ATOMS: atom_id res chain seq x y z
N MET A 1 6.02 -29.37 5.91
CA MET A 1 6.45 -28.87 7.23
C MET A 1 5.39 -27.91 7.75
N PRO A 2 4.63 -28.22 8.81
CA PRO A 2 3.67 -27.26 9.37
C PRO A 2 4.44 -26.17 10.14
N VAL A 3 4.18 -24.91 9.81
CA VAL A 3 4.73 -23.76 10.55
C VAL A 3 4.26 -23.80 11.99
N SER A 4 5.19 -23.75 12.95
CA SER A 4 4.83 -23.87 14.36
C SER A 4 4.00 -22.66 14.82
N LYS A 5 3.13 -22.84 15.81
CA LYS A 5 2.35 -21.74 16.39
C LYS A 5 3.25 -20.61 16.93
N ALA A 6 4.46 -20.94 17.39
CA ALA A 6 5.44 -19.97 17.84
C ALA A 6 6.00 -19.12 16.68
N GLN A 7 6.30 -19.74 15.53
CA GLN A 7 6.73 -19.03 14.34
C GLN A 7 5.65 -18.07 13.83
N GLN A 8 4.39 -18.51 13.80
CA GLN A 8 3.26 -17.66 13.42
C GLN A 8 3.11 -16.43 14.33
N LYS A 9 3.26 -16.61 15.65
CA LYS A 9 3.20 -15.51 16.63
C LYS A 9 4.35 -14.50 16.46
N ALA A 10 5.56 -14.99 16.19
CA ALA A 10 6.71 -14.13 15.95
C ALA A 10 6.54 -13.29 14.67
N THR A 11 6.09 -13.91 13.58
CA THR A 11 5.81 -13.21 12.31
C THR A 11 4.70 -12.17 12.48
N ASN A 12 3.61 -12.49 13.18
CA ASN A 12 2.55 -11.53 13.43
C ASN A 12 3.04 -10.34 14.26
N LYS A 13 3.85 -10.58 15.31
CA LYS A 13 4.43 -9.51 16.12
C LYS A 13 5.31 -8.59 15.28
N TYR A 14 6.17 -9.15 14.44
CA TYR A 14 7.01 -8.36 13.53
C TYR A 14 6.18 -7.51 12.58
N ILE A 15 5.12 -8.09 12.00
CA ILE A 15 4.31 -7.34 11.04
C ILE A 15 3.58 -6.19 11.72
N THR A 16 2.97 -6.43 12.89
CA THR A 16 2.25 -5.38 13.63
C THR A 16 3.17 -4.26 14.14
N SER A 17 4.42 -4.56 14.48
CA SER A 17 5.36 -3.55 14.96
C SER A 17 6.01 -2.72 13.84
N ASN A 18 6.13 -3.27 12.63
CA ASN A 18 6.93 -2.65 11.57
C ASN A 18 6.11 -2.13 10.40
N TYR A 19 4.86 -2.56 10.24
CA TYR A 19 4.03 -2.18 9.10
C TYR A 19 2.64 -1.76 9.53
N ASP A 20 2.25 -0.56 9.12
CA ASP A 20 0.86 -0.15 9.11
C ASP A 20 0.15 -0.76 7.90
N ARG A 21 -0.84 -1.61 8.15
CA ARG A 21 -1.65 -2.22 7.07
C ARG A 21 -2.83 -1.32 6.73
N ILE A 22 -2.88 -0.88 5.47
CA ILE A 22 -4.02 -0.12 4.94
C ILE A 22 -4.97 -1.08 4.21
N ASN A 23 -6.18 -1.23 4.73
CA ASN A 23 -7.25 -1.95 4.06
C ASN A 23 -8.00 -0.98 3.13
N LEU A 24 -7.77 -1.10 1.82
CA LEU A 24 -8.43 -0.26 0.82
C LEU A 24 -9.60 -1.02 0.17
N THR A 25 -10.80 -0.45 0.28
CA THR A 25 -12.00 -0.95 -0.42
C THR A 25 -12.20 -0.15 -1.69
N VAL A 26 -12.13 -0.82 -2.85
CA VAL A 26 -12.44 -0.22 -4.16
C VAL A 26 -13.59 -0.95 -4.82
N ALA A 27 -14.31 -0.26 -5.71
CA ALA A 27 -15.36 -0.87 -6.52
C ALA A 27 -14.82 -2.08 -7.33
N LYS A 28 -15.68 -3.07 -7.54
CA LYS A 28 -15.35 -4.27 -8.32
C LYS A 28 -14.87 -3.86 -9.72
N GLY A 29 -13.75 -4.43 -10.17
CA GLY A 29 -13.12 -4.10 -11.45
C GLY A 29 -12.05 -2.99 -11.37
N ARG A 30 -12.13 -2.07 -10.40
CA ARG A 30 -11.17 -0.97 -10.28
C ARG A 30 -9.79 -1.44 -9.81
N LYS A 31 -9.73 -2.53 -9.04
CA LYS A 31 -8.48 -3.21 -8.68
C LYS A 31 -7.68 -3.66 -9.92
N ALA A 32 -8.35 -4.23 -10.92
CA ALA A 32 -7.68 -4.73 -12.13
C ALA A 32 -7.02 -3.59 -12.92
N ALA A 33 -7.71 -2.45 -13.02
CA ALA A 33 -7.16 -1.29 -13.70
C ALA A 33 -6.05 -0.59 -12.89
N ILE A 34 -6.06 -0.65 -11.55
CA ILE A 34 -4.92 -0.23 -10.72
C ILE A 34 -3.71 -1.15 -10.98
N GLN A 35 -3.95 -2.46 -11.05
CA GLN A 35 -2.90 -3.44 -11.31
C GLN A 35 -2.30 -3.29 -12.70
N ALA A 36 -3.11 -3.03 -13.72
CA ALA A 36 -2.64 -2.76 -15.07
C ALA A 36 -1.77 -1.50 -15.14
N HIS A 37 -2.18 -0.44 -14.43
CA HIS A 37 -1.42 0.81 -14.36
C HIS A 37 -0.06 0.62 -13.68
N ALA A 38 -0.04 -0.08 -12.54
CA ALA A 38 1.18 -0.41 -11.83
C ALA A 38 2.11 -1.29 -12.69
N ALA A 39 1.56 -2.29 -13.37
CA ALA A 39 2.33 -3.15 -14.28
C ALA A 39 2.93 -2.39 -15.47
N ALA A 40 2.18 -1.47 -16.08
CA ALA A 40 2.68 -0.63 -17.16
C ALA A 40 3.85 0.27 -16.73
N ARG A 41 3.89 0.62 -15.44
CA ARG A 41 4.94 1.43 -14.81
C ARG A 41 6.10 0.58 -14.25
N GLY A 42 6.01 -0.75 -14.33
CA GLY A 42 7.00 -1.68 -13.79
C GLY A 42 7.04 -1.75 -12.26
N GLU A 43 5.97 -1.33 -11.58
CA GLU A 43 5.91 -1.27 -10.11
C GLU A 43 4.83 -2.22 -9.56
N SER A 44 4.95 -2.59 -8.28
CA SER A 44 3.91 -3.36 -7.60
C SER A 44 2.70 -2.47 -7.30
N VAL A 45 1.50 -3.07 -7.17
CA VAL A 45 0.29 -2.33 -6.76
C VAL A 45 0.50 -1.57 -5.45
N ASN A 46 1.23 -2.16 -4.50
CA ASN A 46 1.52 -1.52 -3.22
C ASN A 46 2.45 -0.30 -3.39
N ALA A 47 3.49 -0.41 -4.22
CA ALA A 47 4.39 0.68 -4.52
C ALA A 47 3.65 1.83 -5.26
N PHE A 48 2.79 1.49 -6.23
CA PHE A 48 1.96 2.47 -6.92
C PHE A 48 1.07 3.24 -5.95
N ILE A 49 0.38 2.53 -5.04
CA ILE A 49 -0.50 3.15 -4.04
C ILE A 49 0.30 4.04 -3.09
N GLY A 50 1.44 3.58 -2.58
CA GLY A 50 2.30 4.38 -1.70
C GLY A 50 2.76 5.69 -2.36
N ARG A 51 3.31 5.59 -3.58
CA ARG A 51 3.74 6.77 -4.35
C ARG A 51 2.57 7.71 -4.65
N ALA A 52 1.40 7.18 -5.01
CA ALA A 52 0.23 8.02 -5.28
C ALA A 52 -0.25 8.79 -4.03
N ILE A 53 -0.12 8.19 -2.84
CA ILE A 53 -0.43 8.86 -1.56
C ILE A 53 0.61 9.96 -1.29
N GLU A 54 1.91 9.67 -1.44
CA GLU A 54 2.98 10.66 -1.26
C GLU A 54 2.84 11.84 -2.21
N GLU A 55 2.64 11.58 -3.50
CA GLU A 55 2.42 12.60 -4.53
C GLU A 55 1.19 13.46 -4.22
N ALA A 56 0.11 12.84 -3.73
CA ALA A 56 -1.09 13.58 -3.34
C ALA A 56 -0.84 14.48 -2.12
N MET A 57 -0.19 13.96 -1.08
CA MET A 57 0.16 14.74 0.12
C MET A 57 1.09 15.92 -0.21
N GLU A 58 2.07 15.70 -1.09
CA GLU A 58 3.01 16.74 -1.51
C GLU A 58 2.31 17.85 -2.32
N ARG A 59 1.44 17.46 -3.27
CA ARG A 59 0.64 18.41 -4.05
C ARG A 59 -0.30 19.21 -3.16
N ASP A 60 -1.00 18.58 -2.22
CA ASP A 60 -1.91 19.26 -1.30
C ASP A 60 -1.15 20.23 -0.37
N LYS A 61 0.08 19.87 0.05
CA LYS A 61 0.96 20.77 0.82
C LYS A 61 1.39 21.99 -0.02
N GLY A 62 1.66 21.78 -1.30
CA GLY A 62 1.98 22.86 -2.25
C GLY A 62 0.79 23.76 -2.55
N GLU A 63 -0.43 23.22 -2.62
CA GLU A 63 -1.67 23.98 -2.78
C GLU A 63 -1.93 24.89 -1.56
N CYS A 64 -1.67 24.42 -0.34
CA CYS A 64 -1.74 25.23 0.89
C CYS A 64 -0.65 26.33 0.99
N ALA A 65 0.45 26.23 0.25
CA ALA A 65 1.51 27.25 0.24
C ALA A 65 1.23 28.38 -0.77
N ASN A 66 0.27 28.17 -1.68
CA ASN A 66 -0.12 29.13 -2.73
C ASN A 66 -1.56 29.66 -2.55
N ALA A 67 -2.22 29.33 -1.43
CA ALA A 67 -3.54 29.81 -1.03
C ALA A 67 -3.42 30.73 0.19
#